data_AF-A0AAU8DK25-F1
#
_entry.id   AF-A0AAU8DK25-F1
#
_cell.length_a   1.000
_cell.length_b   1.000
_cell.length_c   1.000
_cell.angle_alpha   90.00
_cell.angle_beta   90.00
_cell.angle_gamma   90.00
#
_symmetry.space_group_name_H-M   'P 1'
#
loop_
_entity.id
_entity.type
_entity.pdbx_description
1 polymer ?
#
loop_
_entity_poly.entity_id
_entity_poly.type
_entity_poly.pdbx_seq_one_letter_code
_entity_poly.pdbx_strand_id
1 'polypeptide(L)'
;MIITSNYGEAGALDRFGPAAGLPPILSGHVALADQSRPPPTATVAVVVGGQLDQAVTLFESCTVVGVLDNGMDVDNQEQNQPIALCRNPIGGLPAIWPLFRHLD
;
A
#
# COMPACT_ATOMS: atom_id res chain seq x y z
N MET A 1 -3.61 -7.59 -2.75
CA MET A 1 -2.23 -7.29 -2.31
C MET A 1 -2.24 -6.09 -1.39
N ILE A 2 -1.19 -5.88 -0.59
CA ILE A 2 -1.04 -4.70 0.27
C ILE A 2 0.17 -3.90 -0.20
N ILE A 3 -0.01 -2.62 -0.50
CA ILE A 3 1.02 -1.68 -0.95
C ILE A 3 1.17 -0.60 0.13
N THR A 4 2.41 -0.35 0.57
CA THR A 4 2.74 0.58 1.66
C THR A 4 3.55 1.76 1.17
N SER A 5 3.49 2.89 1.89
CA SER A 5 4.08 4.15 1.44
C SER A 5 5.54 4.29 1.87
N ASN A 6 5.92 3.62 2.96
CA ASN A 6 7.29 3.61 3.46
C ASN A 6 7.70 2.27 4.08
N TYR A 7 8.95 2.23 4.58
CA TYR A 7 9.53 1.07 5.24
C TYR A 7 8.93 0.77 6.63
N GLY A 8 8.42 1.78 7.33
CA GLY A 8 7.77 1.62 8.64
C GLY A 8 6.51 0.78 8.53
N GLU A 9 5.60 1.14 7.63
CA GLU A 9 4.39 0.36 7.39
C GLU A 9 4.70 -1.01 6.77
N ALA A 10 5.64 -1.07 5.82
CA ALA A 10 6.08 -2.33 5.21
C ALA A 10 6.61 -3.30 6.26
N GLY A 11 7.54 -2.84 7.09
CA GLY A 11 8.17 -3.63 8.14
C GLY A 11 7.20 -4.03 9.25
N ALA A 12 6.28 -3.16 9.64
CA ALA A 12 5.24 -3.50 10.61
C ALA A 12 4.34 -4.63 10.10
N LEU A 13 3.88 -4.52 8.86
CA LEU A 13 3.02 -5.53 8.26
C LEU A 13 3.76 -6.85 7.97
N ASP A 14 5.03 -6.80 7.58
CA ASP A 14 5.87 -8.01 7.42
C ASP A 14 6.11 -8.71 8.78
N ARG A 15 6.40 -7.93 9.83
CA ARG A 15 6.66 -8.43 11.19
C ARG A 15 5.43 -9.02 11.87
N PHE A 16 4.28 -8.34 11.78
CA PHE A 16 3.08 -8.63 12.57
C PHE A 16 1.93 -9.23 11.75
N GLY A 17 1.88 -8.94 10.44
CA GLY A 17 0.82 -9.39 9.54
C GLY A 17 0.64 -10.91 9.45
N PRO A 18 1.71 -11.74 9.44
CA PRO A 18 1.54 -13.19 9.37
C PRO A 18 0.72 -13.77 10.53
N ALA A 19 0.90 -13.23 11.75
CA ALA A 19 0.11 -13.66 12.91
C ALA A 19 -1.37 -13.24 12.82
N ALA A 20 -1.66 -12.18 12.06
CA ALA A 20 -3.01 -11.71 11.75
C ALA A 20 -3.61 -12.34 10.47
N GLY A 21 -2.90 -13.30 9.85
CA GLY A 21 -3.37 -13.96 8.62
C GLY A 21 -3.32 -13.08 7.37
N LEU A 22 -2.52 -12.01 7.38
CA LEU A 22 -2.38 -11.14 6.22
C LEU A 22 -1.59 -11.82 5.09
N PRO A 23 -1.94 -11.55 3.82
CA PRO A 23 -1.14 -11.99 2.68
C PRO A 23 0.22 -11.28 2.65
N PRO A 24 1.17 -11.75 1.83
CA PRO A 24 2.44 -11.07 1.63
C PRO A 24 2.28 -9.59 1.24
N ILE A 25 3.15 -8.76 1.82
CA ILE A 25 3.21 -7.33 1.56
C ILE A 25 3.97 -7.09 0.26
N LEU A 26 3.40 -6.26 -0.60
CA LEU A 26 3.98 -5.85 -1.87
C LEU A 26 4.19 -4.34 -1.82
N SER A 27 5.30 -3.90 -1.26
CA SER A 27 5.62 -2.48 -1.25
C SER A 27 6.36 -2.12 -2.54
N GLY A 28 5.82 -1.15 -3.26
CA GLY A 28 6.51 -0.55 -4.41
C GLY A 28 7.56 0.48 -3.99
N HIS A 29 7.67 0.83 -2.70
CA HIS A 29 8.54 1.91 -2.25
C HIS A 29 10.04 1.56 -2.42
N VAL A 30 10.74 2.35 -3.23
CA VAL A 30 12.19 2.30 -3.47
C VAL A 30 12.72 0.88 -3.75
N ALA A 31 13.46 0.28 -2.81
CA ALA A 31 14.14 -1.01 -3.02
C ALA A 31 13.21 -2.21 -2.84
N LEU A 32 12.03 -2.02 -2.21
CA LEU A 32 11.05 -3.08 -2.02
C LEU A 32 10.38 -3.49 -3.34
N ALA A 33 10.30 -2.56 -4.31
CA ALA A 33 9.79 -2.85 -5.66
C ALA A 33 10.58 -3.95 -6.39
N ASP A 34 11.84 -4.15 -6.02
CA ASP A 34 12.71 -5.15 -6.64
C ASP A 34 12.56 -6.53 -6.01
N GLN A 35 12.01 -6.61 -4.79
CA GLN A 35 11.91 -7.86 -4.02
C GLN A 35 10.63 -8.64 -4.32
N SER A 36 9.61 -7.98 -4.85
CA SER A 36 8.31 -8.60 -5.08
C SER A 36 7.62 -8.00 -6.29
N ARG A 37 6.93 -8.86 -7.06
CA ARG A 37 6.03 -8.43 -8.12
C ARG A 37 4.66 -9.08 -7.90
N PRO A 38 3.58 -8.30 -7.88
CA PRO A 38 2.25 -8.88 -7.78
C PRO A 38 1.92 -9.77 -8.99
N PRO A 39 0.97 -10.72 -8.85
CA PRO A 39 0.39 -11.39 -10.01
C PRO A 39 -0.13 -10.34 -11.01
N PRO A 40 0.20 -10.46 -12.31
CA PRO A 40 -0.20 -9.46 -13.32
C PRO A 40 -1.73 -9.37 -13.48
N THR A 41 -2.46 -10.38 -13.01
CA THR A 41 -3.93 -10.46 -13.02
C THR A 41 -4.60 -9.86 -11.79
N ALA A 42 -3.84 -9.34 -10.83
CA ALA A 42 -4.44 -8.76 -9.62
C ALA A 42 -5.19 -7.45 -9.95
N THR A 43 -6.46 -7.40 -9.55
CA THR A 43 -7.35 -6.26 -9.78
C THR A 43 -7.66 -5.48 -8.51
N VAL A 44 -7.14 -5.90 -7.36
CA VAL A 44 -7.43 -5.32 -6.04
C VAL A 44 -6.17 -5.09 -5.23
N ALA A 45 -6.01 -3.85 -4.75
CA ALA A 45 -4.95 -3.42 -3.87
C ALA A 45 -5.52 -2.84 -2.58
N VAL A 46 -4.88 -3.13 -1.45
CA VAL A 46 -5.01 -2.33 -0.23
C VAL A 46 -3.81 -1.38 -0.24
N VAL A 47 -4.04 -0.09 -0.29
CA VAL A 47 -3.01 0.95 -0.21
C VAL A 47 -2.99 1.49 1.21
N VAL A 48 -1.81 1.53 1.82
CA VAL A 48 -1.58 1.96 3.20
C VAL A 48 -0.58 3.12 3.21
N GLY A 49 -0.92 4.21 3.89
CA GLY A 49 -0.05 5.36 4.04
C GLY A 49 -0.36 6.53 3.09
N GLY A 50 0.51 7.54 3.11
CA GLY A 50 0.33 8.82 2.42
C GLY A 50 0.30 8.75 0.89
N GLN A 51 0.88 7.70 0.29
CA GLN A 51 0.92 7.55 -1.17
C GLN A 51 -0.47 7.44 -1.81
N LEU A 52 -1.53 7.23 -1.01
CA LEU A 52 -2.90 7.10 -1.52
C LEU A 52 -3.27 8.28 -2.42
N ASP A 53 -2.91 9.51 -2.04
CA ASP A 53 -3.25 10.72 -2.79
C ASP A 53 -2.74 10.68 -4.23
N GLN A 54 -1.61 10.02 -4.46
CA GLN A 54 -1.06 9.80 -5.79
C GLN A 54 -1.63 8.52 -6.42
N ALA A 55 -1.74 7.44 -5.63
CA ALA A 55 -2.20 6.14 -6.08
C ALA A 55 -3.65 6.14 -6.58
N VAL A 56 -4.54 7.00 -6.05
CA VAL A 56 -5.94 7.08 -6.52
C VAL A 56 -6.06 7.35 -8.01
N THR A 57 -5.06 7.99 -8.62
CA THR A 57 -5.04 8.28 -10.06
C THR A 57 -4.70 7.06 -10.93
N LEU A 58 -4.23 5.97 -10.31
CA LEU A 58 -3.78 4.74 -10.98
C LEU A 58 -4.84 3.63 -11.00
N PHE A 59 -6.00 3.86 -10.37
CA PHE A 59 -7.09 2.89 -10.25
C PHE A 59 -8.42 3.52 -10.70
N GLU A 60 -9.36 2.70 -11.18
CA GLU A 60 -10.71 3.19 -11.47
C GLU A 60 -11.46 3.63 -10.22
N SER A 61 -11.17 3.02 -9.07
CA SER A 61 -11.76 3.43 -7.79
C SER A 61 -10.84 3.11 -6.61
N CYS A 62 -10.87 3.99 -5.62
CA CYS A 62 -10.29 3.78 -4.29
C CYS A 62 -11.28 4.24 -3.23
N THR A 63 -11.44 3.45 -2.17
CA THR A 63 -12.29 3.79 -1.03
C THR A 63 -11.50 3.65 0.25
N VAL A 64 -11.40 4.72 1.03
CA VAL A 64 -10.80 4.66 2.37
C VAL A 64 -11.68 3.78 3.26
N VAL A 65 -11.08 2.73 3.81
CA VAL A 65 -11.73 1.73 4.68
C VAL A 65 -11.27 1.83 6.12
N GLY A 66 -10.25 2.65 6.40
CA GLY A 66 -9.75 2.93 7.73
C GLY A 66 -8.62 3.95 7.69
N VAL A 67 -8.11 4.27 8.87
CA VAL A 67 -6.91 5.09 9.07
C VAL A 67 -6.01 4.37 10.07
N LEU A 68 -4.71 4.61 9.95
CA LEU A 68 -3.75 4.18 10.95
C LEU A 68 -3.98 5.01 12.22
N ASP A 69 -4.25 4.30 13.31
CA ASP A 69 -4.43 4.90 14.62
C ASP A 69 -3.66 4.08 15.66
N ASN A 70 -2.66 4.71 16.26
CA ASN A 70 -1.86 4.09 17.30
C ASN A 70 -2.57 4.11 18.68
N GLY A 71 -3.75 4.75 18.78
CA GLY A 71 -4.56 4.84 19.99
C GLY A 71 -3.96 5.76 21.07
N MET A 72 -2.83 6.41 20.75
CA MET A 72 -2.12 7.35 21.58
C MET A 72 -1.90 8.64 20.78
N ASP A 73 -1.75 9.77 21.47
CA ASP A 73 -1.45 11.06 20.84
C ASP A 73 0.06 11.21 20.56
N VAL A 74 0.67 10.14 20.03
CA VAL A 74 2.09 10.14 19.67
C VAL A 74 2.23 10.76 18.29
N ASP A 75 2.93 11.89 18.23
CA ASP A 75 3.29 12.56 16.98
C ASP A 75 4.27 11.69 16.18
N ASN A 76 3.82 11.22 15.01
CA ASN A 76 4.59 10.43 14.05
C ASN A 76 4.02 10.59 12.63
N GLN A 77 4.71 10.01 11.66
CA GLN A 77 4.38 10.18 10.23
C GLN A 77 3.22 9.26 9.79
N GLU A 78 2.99 8.18 10.52
CA GLU A 78 2.01 7.14 10.22
C GLU A 78 0.61 7.46 10.75
N GLN A 79 0.48 8.24 11.82
CA GLN A 79 -0.79 8.54 12.46
C GLN A 79 -1.74 9.27 11.50
N ASN A 80 -3.00 8.84 11.48
CA ASN A 80 -4.07 9.31 10.60
C ASN A 80 -3.85 9.04 9.11
N GLN A 81 -2.80 8.32 8.71
CA GLN A 81 -2.63 7.95 7.32
C GLN A 81 -3.70 6.96 6.85
N PRO A 82 -4.15 7.02 5.60
CA PRO A 82 -5.28 6.24 5.14
C PRO A 82 -4.93 4.78 4.87
N ILE A 83 -5.94 3.92 5.03
CA ILE A 83 -5.98 2.56 4.50
C ILE A 83 -7.12 2.53 3.49
N ALA A 84 -6.81 2.27 2.22
CA ALA A 84 -7.80 2.28 1.15
C ALA A 84 -7.83 0.99 0.34
N LEU A 85 -9.04 0.62 -0.08
CA LEU A 85 -9.29 -0.46 -1.02
C LEU A 85 -9.40 0.11 -2.44
N CYS A 86 -8.40 -0.17 -3.26
CA CYS A 86 -8.31 0.27 -4.64
C CYS A 86 -8.59 -0.88 -5.62
N ARG A 87 -9.30 -0.57 -6.71
CA ARG A 87 -9.79 -1.57 -7.67
C ARG A 87 -9.52 -1.16 -9.10
N ASN A 88 -9.29 -2.17 -9.94
CA ASN A 88 -9.12 -2.07 -11.39
C ASN A 88 -7.99 -1.09 -11.76
N PRO A 89 -6.72 -1.54 -11.69
CA PRO A 89 -5.58 -0.70 -12.07
C PRO A 89 -5.69 -0.27 -13.54
N ILE A 90 -5.56 1.02 -13.80
CA ILE A 90 -5.71 1.61 -15.14
C ILE A 90 -4.57 1.13 -16.03
N GLY A 91 -4.89 0.44 -17.12
CA GLY A 91 -3.89 -0.20 -17.97
C GLY A 91 -3.30 -1.50 -17.39
N GLY A 92 -3.85 -1.99 -16.28
CA GLY A 92 -3.41 -3.21 -15.62
C GLY A 92 -2.23 -3.00 -14.67
N LEU A 93 -2.03 -3.96 -13.77
CA LEU A 93 -1.02 -3.85 -12.73
C LEU A 93 0.43 -3.76 -13.24
N PRO A 94 0.84 -4.48 -14.30
CA PRO A 94 2.18 -4.31 -14.86
C PRO A 94 2.49 -2.88 -15.33
N ALA A 95 1.47 -2.13 -15.74
CA ALA A 95 1.64 -0.75 -16.21
C ALA A 95 1.87 0.22 -15.05
N ILE A 96 1.10 0.08 -13.97
CA ILE A 96 1.17 1.01 -12.83
C ILE A 96 2.24 0.63 -11.80
N TRP A 97 2.66 -0.65 -11.73
CA TRP A 97 3.63 -1.12 -10.73
C TRP A 97 4.93 -0.31 -10.66
N PRO A 98 5.59 0.03 -11.79
CA PRO A 98 6.82 0.83 -11.76
C PRO A 98 6.63 2.23 -11.17
N LEU A 99 5.41 2.78 -11.19
CA LEU A 99 5.13 4.13 -10.70
C LEU A 99 5.18 4.21 -9.18
N PHE A 100 4.80 3.12 -8.49
CA PHE A 100 4.86 3.03 -7.01
C PHE A 100 6.28 3.22 -6.44
N ARG A 101 7.34 3.07 -7.26
CA ARG A 101 8.72 3.32 -6.84
C ARG A 101 9.00 4.77 -6.45
N HIS A 102 8.19 5.68 -6.95
CA HIS A 102 8.40 7.12 -6.84
C HIS A 102 7.24 7.84 -6.17
N LEU A 103 6.26 7.10 -5.64
CA LEU A 103 5.20 7.68 -4.83
C LEU A 103 5.71 7.80 -3.39
N ASP A 104 5.32 8.90 -2.75
CA ASP A 104 5.58 9.24 -1.35
C ASP A 104 4.24 9.46 -0.65
#